data_AF-A0A6C0LMB9-F1
#
_entry.id   AF-A0A6C0LMB9-F1
#
_cell.length_a   1.000
_cell.length_b   1.000
_cell.length_c   1.000
_cell.angle_alpha   90.00
_cell.angle_beta   90.00
_cell.angle_gamma   90.00
#
_symmetry.space_group_name_H-M   'P 1'
#
loop_
_entity.id
_entity.type
_entity.pdbx_description
1 polymer ?
#
loop_
_entity_poly.entity_id
_entity_poly.type
_entity_poly.pdbx_seq_one_letter_code
_entity_poly.pdbx_strand_id
1 'polypeptide(L)'
;METIVNSEDKECQELKNIKYKTMLLNGKQMVETLSSDDLTDLNNFLEVEQKSVTTSAPWNKLSNTIKMQKITLFALLYQNENDMDDEERILLLNYLKDTINKKKLSKVKDILYDKEKGVITQIPGLHYNKQAKNFTIKNNEKRVSTSKSLPPKKQHGTIKNKESVCHDNYAV
;
A
#
# COMPACT_ATOMS: atom_id res chain seq x y z
N MET A 1 -32.98 32.38 -5.83
CA MET A 1 -32.52 32.23 -4.44
C MET A 1 -33.32 31.10 -3.84
N GLU A 2 -32.76 29.90 -3.85
CA GLU A 2 -33.37 28.73 -3.21
C GLU A 2 -33.08 28.83 -1.71
N THR A 3 -34.14 28.97 -0.92
CA THR A 3 -34.07 28.99 0.54
C THR A 3 -34.05 27.57 1.07
N ILE A 4 -32.97 27.24 1.76
CA ILE A 4 -32.72 26.00 2.49
C ILE A 4 -33.84 25.80 3.52
N VAL A 5 -34.59 24.70 3.41
CA VAL A 5 -35.61 24.32 4.39
C VAL A 5 -34.91 23.67 5.59
N ASN A 6 -35.02 24.34 6.72
CA ASN A 6 -34.51 23.93 8.03
C ASN A 6 -35.15 22.58 8.43
N SER A 7 -34.33 21.55 8.64
CA SER A 7 -34.73 20.24 9.15
C SER A 7 -34.55 20.21 10.67
N GLU A 8 -35.29 21.05 11.38
CA GLU A 8 -35.41 20.98 12.84
C GLU A 8 -36.63 20.09 13.20
N ASP A 9 -36.32 18.95 13.81
CA ASP A 9 -37.03 18.36 14.95
C ASP A 9 -38.56 18.21 14.89
N LYS A 10 -39.03 17.22 14.12
CA LYS A 10 -40.29 16.54 14.47
C LYS A 10 -40.00 15.32 15.34
N GLU A 11 -39.65 15.58 16.60
CA GLU A 11 -39.59 14.55 17.65
C GLU A 11 -40.92 13.76 17.64
N CYS A 12 -40.83 12.43 17.48
CA CYS A 12 -41.98 11.54 17.28
C CYS A 12 -42.98 11.69 18.44
N GLN A 13 -44.28 11.78 18.15
CA GLN A 13 -45.32 11.91 19.18
C GLN A 13 -45.29 10.76 20.19
N GLU A 14 -44.95 9.57 19.74
CA GLU A 14 -44.77 8.40 20.61
C GLU A 14 -43.66 8.62 21.63
N LEU A 15 -42.55 9.24 21.22
CA LEU A 15 -41.42 9.55 22.10
C LEU A 15 -41.80 10.57 23.17
N LYS A 16 -42.55 11.61 22.80
CA LYS A 16 -43.09 12.61 23.75
C LYS A 16 -43.98 11.96 24.80
N ASN A 17 -44.85 11.03 24.37
CA ASN A 17 -45.75 10.32 25.27
C ASN A 17 -44.99 9.41 26.25
N ILE A 18 -43.95 8.70 25.77
CA ILE A 18 -43.10 7.84 26.61
C ILE A 18 -42.31 8.68 27.62
N LYS A 19 -41.73 9.80 27.18
CA LYS A 19 -40.95 10.72 28.04
C LYS A 19 -41.81 11.30 29.15
N TYR A 20 -43.01 11.77 28.82
CA TYR A 20 -43.97 12.29 29.79
C TYR A 20 -44.41 11.22 30.80
N LYS A 21 -44.81 10.04 30.33
CA LYS A 21 -45.20 8.92 31.21
C LYS A 21 -44.06 8.55 32.17
N THR A 22 -42.83 8.46 31.68
CA THR A 22 -41.67 8.11 32.50
C THR A 22 -41.34 9.21 33.53
N MET A 23 -41.50 10.48 33.16
CA MET A 23 -41.32 11.61 34.09
C MET A 23 -42.32 11.55 35.26
N LEU A 24 -43.59 11.25 34.98
CA LEU A 24 -44.62 11.13 36.02
C LEU A 24 -44.34 9.98 37.00
N LEU A 25 -43.77 8.87 36.50
CA LEU A 25 -43.43 7.71 37.31
C LEU A 25 -42.14 7.88 38.13
N ASN A 26 -41.11 8.49 37.55
CA ASN A 26 -39.77 8.51 38.14
C ASN A 26 -39.39 9.84 38.81
N GLY A 27 -40.23 10.88 38.67
CA GLY A 27 -40.09 12.18 39.37
C GLY A 27 -38.88 13.04 39.00
N LYS A 28 -37.97 12.54 38.15
CA LYS A 28 -36.82 13.27 37.59
C LYS A 28 -36.92 13.30 36.07
N GLN A 29 -36.61 14.46 35.49
CA GLN A 29 -36.49 14.63 34.04
C GLN A 29 -35.33 13.78 33.53
N MET A 30 -35.60 12.84 32.61
CA MET A 30 -34.55 12.17 31.84
C MET A 30 -33.84 13.24 31.00
N VAL A 31 -32.61 13.56 31.38
CA VAL A 31 -31.67 14.22 30.48
C VAL A 31 -31.28 13.16 29.45
N GLU A 32 -31.49 13.44 28.17
CA GLU A 32 -30.96 12.61 27.09
C GLU A 32 -29.43 12.68 27.16
N THR A 33 -28.82 11.67 27.76
CA THR A 33 -27.38 11.45 27.67
C THR A 33 -27.07 10.79 26.34
N LEU A 34 -27.31 11.50 25.24
CA LEU A 34 -26.39 11.37 24.11
C LEU A 34 -25.32 12.42 24.39
N SER A 35 -24.44 12.09 25.33
CA SER A 35 -23.34 12.99 25.66
C SER A 35 -22.43 13.05 24.42
N SER A 36 -21.98 14.25 24.05
CA SER A 36 -20.94 14.43 23.03
C SER A 36 -19.69 13.59 23.35
N ASP A 37 -19.51 13.23 24.62
CA ASP A 37 -18.40 12.46 25.14
C ASP A 37 -18.47 10.99 24.66
N ASP A 38 -19.66 10.36 24.62
CA ASP A 38 -19.83 8.97 24.16
C ASP A 38 -19.43 8.78 22.68
N LEU A 39 -19.72 9.77 21.82
CA LEU A 39 -19.31 9.72 20.41
C LEU A 39 -17.81 9.95 20.24
N THR A 40 -17.22 10.78 21.11
CA THR A 40 -15.79 11.07 21.11
C THR A 40 -14.99 9.85 21.56
N ASP A 41 -15.48 9.14 22.58
CA ASP A 41 -14.86 7.91 23.07
C ASP A 41 -14.94 6.76 22.05
N LEU A 42 -16.05 6.65 21.32
CA LEU A 42 -16.17 5.69 20.22
C LEU A 42 -15.16 6.01 19.09
N ASN A 43 -15.07 7.28 18.69
CA ASN A 43 -14.09 7.70 17.68
C ASN A 43 -12.65 7.44 18.14
N ASN A 44 -12.34 7.76 19.40
CA ASN A 44 -11.02 7.48 19.98
C ASN A 44 -10.70 5.98 19.99
N PHE A 45 -11.66 5.13 20.35
CA PHE A 45 -11.49 3.68 20.32
C PHE A 45 -11.18 3.16 18.90
N LEU A 46 -11.97 3.60 17.91
CA LEU A 46 -11.77 3.24 16.51
C LEU A 46 -10.42 3.74 15.97
N GLU A 47 -10.01 4.96 16.32
CA GLU A 47 -8.71 5.50 15.95
C GLU A 47 -7.56 4.72 16.57
N VAL A 48 -7.66 4.32 17.83
CA VAL A 48 -6.64 3.53 18.53
C VAL A 48 -6.49 2.16 17.89
N GLU A 49 -7.60 1.45 17.62
CA GLU A 49 -7.55 0.17 16.92
C GLU A 49 -6.97 0.33 15.51
N GLN A 50 -7.44 1.31 14.75
CA GLN A 50 -6.94 1.58 13.40
C GLN A 50 -5.44 1.91 13.41
N LYS A 51 -4.97 2.75 14.33
CA LYS A 51 -3.53 3.05 14.48
C LYS A 51 -2.75 1.80 14.84
N SER A 52 -3.23 0.98 15.78
CA SER A 52 -2.54 -0.24 16.21
C SER A 52 -2.38 -1.28 15.09
N VAL A 53 -3.41 -1.44 14.25
CA VAL A 53 -3.39 -2.32 13.07
C VAL A 53 -2.44 -1.79 12.00
N THR A 54 -2.23 -0.48 11.91
CA THR A 54 -1.43 0.13 10.85
C THR A 54 0.04 0.34 11.22
N THR A 55 0.38 0.46 12.50
CA THR A 55 1.77 0.61 12.98
C THR A 55 2.48 -0.71 13.24
N SER A 56 1.79 -1.70 13.83
CA SER A 56 2.40 -2.97 14.25
C SER A 56 2.24 -4.11 13.24
N ALA A 57 1.39 -3.94 12.21
CA ALA A 57 1.15 -5.01 11.26
C ALA A 57 2.39 -5.33 10.40
N PRO A 58 2.60 -6.62 10.08
CA PRO A 58 3.65 -7.03 9.17
C PRO A 58 3.39 -6.50 7.75
N TRP A 59 4.46 -6.28 6.99
CA TRP A 59 4.42 -5.65 5.67
C TRP A 59 3.36 -6.24 4.70
N ASN A 60 3.18 -7.57 4.71
CA ASN A 60 2.20 -8.25 3.86
C ASN A 60 0.74 -7.93 4.22
N LYS A 61 0.46 -7.49 5.45
CA LYS A 61 -0.88 -7.13 5.94
C LYS A 61 -1.19 -5.64 5.81
N LEU A 62 -0.21 -4.80 5.52
CA LEU A 62 -0.43 -3.37 5.30
C LEU A 62 -1.22 -3.10 4.00
N SER A 63 -2.13 -2.14 4.07
CA SER A 63 -2.87 -1.66 2.90
C SER A 63 -1.95 -0.93 1.92
N ASN A 64 -2.32 -0.89 0.64
CA ASN A 64 -1.51 -0.22 -0.38
C ASN A 64 -1.31 1.27 -0.06
N THR A 65 -2.31 1.92 0.54
CA THR A 65 -2.23 3.33 0.98
C THR A 65 -1.12 3.53 2.00
N ILE A 66 -1.07 2.69 3.04
CA ILE A 66 -0.04 2.79 4.09
C ILE A 66 1.34 2.48 3.50
N LYS A 67 1.44 1.44 2.67
CA LYS A 67 2.68 1.11 1.96
C LYS A 67 3.19 2.30 1.15
N MET A 68 2.30 3.03 0.48
CA MET A 68 2.65 4.23 -0.29
C MET A 68 3.23 5.35 0.60
N GLN A 69 2.63 5.57 1.77
CA GLN A 69 3.13 6.53 2.76
C GLN A 69 4.52 6.13 3.27
N LYS A 70 4.71 4.86 3.62
CA LYS A 70 6.00 4.33 4.08
C LYS A 70 7.10 4.41 3.01
N ILE A 71 6.76 4.14 1.75
CA ILE A 71 7.67 4.30 0.60
C ILE A 71 8.08 5.76 0.42
N THR A 72 7.16 6.70 0.63
CA THR A 72 7.46 8.13 0.54
C THR A 72 8.48 8.54 1.60
N LEU A 73 8.29 8.07 2.84
CA LEU A 73 9.25 8.27 3.93
C LEU A 73 10.61 7.62 3.62
N PHE A 74 10.60 6.39 3.09
CA PHE A 74 11.82 5.70 2.68
C PHE A 74 12.61 6.49 1.62
N ALA A 75 11.95 7.05 0.61
CA ALA A 75 12.63 7.84 -0.42
C ALA A 75 13.32 9.09 0.15
N LEU A 76 12.73 9.72 1.17
CA LEU A 76 13.34 10.86 1.87
C LEU A 76 14.57 10.43 2.68
N LEU A 77 14.47 9.34 3.43
CA LEU A 77 15.61 8.80 4.19
C LEU A 77 16.74 8.38 3.24
N TYR A 78 16.40 7.67 2.16
CA TYR A 78 17.36 7.21 1.17
C TYR A 78 18.07 8.36 0.45
N GLN A 79 17.37 9.48 0.21
CA GLN A 79 17.98 10.70 -0.31
C GLN A 79 18.99 11.27 0.67
N ASN A 80 18.60 11.45 1.95
CA ASN A 80 19.48 12.02 2.98
C ASN A 80 20.70 11.13 3.26
N GLU A 81 20.58 9.81 3.11
CA GLU A 81 21.69 8.88 3.31
C GLU A 81 22.69 8.84 2.14
N ASN A 82 22.26 9.16 0.92
CA ASN A 82 23.09 9.07 -0.29
C ASN A 82 23.35 10.42 -0.97
N ASP A 83 22.91 11.53 -0.36
CA ASP A 83 22.99 12.89 -0.90
C ASP A 83 22.58 12.98 -2.38
N MET A 84 21.44 12.37 -2.73
CA MET A 84 20.92 12.36 -4.11
C MET A 84 20.15 13.64 -4.43
N ASP A 85 20.10 13.95 -5.72
CA ASP A 85 19.33 15.08 -6.21
C ASP A 85 17.81 14.88 -6.05
N ASP A 86 17.09 16.00 -5.98
CA ASP A 86 15.65 16.04 -5.82
C ASP A 86 14.91 15.36 -6.99
N GLU A 87 15.45 15.48 -8.21
CA GLU A 87 14.91 14.82 -9.41
C GLU A 87 15.07 13.30 -9.33
N GLU A 88 16.22 12.81 -8.86
CA GLU A 88 16.49 11.39 -8.68
C GLU A 88 15.58 10.78 -7.60
N ARG A 89 15.33 11.52 -6.51
CA ARG A 89 14.35 11.14 -5.49
C ARG A 89 12.95 11.00 -6.08
N ILE A 90 12.49 11.95 -6.90
CA ILE A 90 11.15 11.91 -7.50
C ILE A 90 11.03 10.69 -8.43
N LEU A 91 12.07 10.41 -9.22
CA LEU A 91 12.12 9.24 -10.08
C LEU A 91 12.06 7.93 -9.27
N LEU A 92 12.83 7.85 -8.18
CA LEU A 92 12.80 6.71 -7.26
C LEU A 92 11.40 6.52 -6.67
N LEU A 93 10.80 7.61 -6.19
CA LEU A 93 9.48 7.59 -5.59
C LEU A 93 8.47 7.04 -6.59
N ASN A 94 8.39 7.63 -7.79
CA ASN A 94 7.47 7.18 -8.83
C ASN A 94 7.68 5.71 -9.21
N TYR A 95 8.93 5.28 -9.36
CA TYR A 95 9.27 3.88 -9.61
C TYR A 95 8.76 2.96 -8.49
N LEU A 96 9.00 3.31 -7.24
CA LEU A 96 8.56 2.52 -6.09
C LEU A 96 7.03 2.47 -5.99
N LYS A 97 6.33 3.59 -6.22
CA LYS A 97 4.85 3.62 -6.27
C LYS A 97 4.32 2.64 -7.34
N ASP A 98 4.92 2.66 -8.52
CA ASP A 98 4.58 1.73 -9.60
C ASP A 98 4.83 0.26 -9.22
N THR A 99 5.91 -0.03 -8.50
CA THR A 99 6.23 -1.40 -8.09
C THR A 99 5.26 -1.95 -7.05
N ILE A 100 4.73 -1.09 -6.18
CA ILE A 100 3.66 -1.43 -5.23
C ILE A 100 2.37 -1.73 -5.99
N ASN A 101 1.99 -0.87 -6.95
CA ASN A 101 0.81 -1.07 -7.80
C ASN A 101 0.91 -2.37 -8.60
N LYS A 102 2.11 -2.71 -9.11
CA LYS A 102 2.41 -3.96 -9.83
C LYS A 102 2.59 -5.17 -8.91
N LYS A 103 2.37 -5.03 -7.59
CA LYS A 103 2.53 -6.07 -6.55
C LYS A 103 3.92 -6.72 -6.50
N LYS A 104 4.97 -6.06 -7.02
CA LYS A 104 6.36 -6.57 -7.04
C LYS A 104 7.03 -6.56 -5.67
N LEU A 105 6.55 -5.72 -4.76
CA LEU A 105 7.05 -5.56 -3.39
C LEU A 105 6.00 -6.02 -2.37
N SER A 106 5.24 -7.07 -2.69
CA SER A 106 4.14 -7.54 -1.84
C SER A 106 4.59 -8.52 -0.75
N LYS A 107 5.71 -9.22 -0.97
CA LYS A 107 6.18 -10.26 -0.04
C LYS A 107 7.10 -9.65 1.00
N VAL A 108 7.17 -10.32 2.16
CA VAL A 108 8.08 -9.95 3.26
C VAL A 108 9.55 -10.08 2.86
N LYS A 109 9.88 -10.98 1.91
CA LYS A 109 11.26 -11.14 1.41
C LYS A 109 11.73 -9.99 0.52
N ASP A 110 10.80 -9.25 -0.08
CA ASP A 110 11.11 -8.21 -1.06
C ASP A 110 11.47 -6.87 -0.39
N ILE A 111 11.18 -6.73 0.93
CA ILE A 111 11.37 -5.49 1.71
C ILE A 111 11.86 -5.83 3.12
N LEU A 112 12.91 -5.14 3.57
CA LEU A 112 13.34 -5.16 4.96
C LEU A 112 12.56 -4.10 5.75
N TYR A 113 11.49 -4.53 6.41
CA TYR A 113 10.59 -3.69 7.19
C TYR A 113 10.78 -3.92 8.70
N ASP A 114 11.03 -2.84 9.44
CA ASP A 114 11.04 -2.87 10.90
C ASP A 114 9.63 -2.58 11.43
N LYS A 115 9.01 -3.60 12.02
CA LYS A 115 7.65 -3.53 12.59
C LYS A 115 7.56 -2.69 13.87
N GLU A 116 8.65 -2.58 14.63
CA GLU A 116 8.67 -1.85 15.90
C GLU A 116 8.75 -0.34 15.62
N LYS A 117 9.59 0.05 14.67
CA LYS A 117 9.73 1.45 14.24
C LYS A 117 8.71 1.86 13.18
N GLY A 118 8.12 0.88 12.48
CA GLY A 118 7.22 1.12 11.36
C GLY A 118 7.92 1.79 10.17
N VAL A 119 9.20 1.49 9.94
CA VAL A 119 10.03 2.11 8.88
C VAL A 119 10.61 1.02 7.98
N ILE A 120 10.76 1.34 6.70
CA ILE A 120 11.47 0.49 5.74
C ILE A 120 12.96 0.77 5.88
N THR A 121 13.74 -0.23 6.28
CA THR A 121 15.19 -0.10 6.42
C THR A 121 15.88 -0.20 5.07
N GLN A 122 15.47 -1.15 4.25
CA GLN A 122 16.10 -1.39 2.94
C GLN A 122 15.14 -2.12 2.00
N ILE A 123 15.30 -1.90 0.69
CA ILE A 123 14.65 -2.68 -0.37
C ILE A 123 15.72 -3.57 -1.03
N PRO A 124 15.74 -4.88 -0.75
CA PRO A 124 16.63 -5.83 -1.41
C PRO A 124 16.55 -5.76 -2.95
N GLY A 125 17.72 -5.71 -3.59
CA GLY A 125 17.80 -5.72 -5.06
C GLY A 125 17.48 -4.39 -5.74
N LEU A 126 17.18 -3.33 -4.97
CA LEU A 126 17.10 -1.96 -5.48
C LEU A 126 18.48 -1.55 -6.02
N HIS A 127 18.51 -1.16 -7.29
CA HIS A 127 19.73 -0.77 -8.00
C HIS A 127 19.45 0.45 -8.86
N TYR A 128 20.30 1.46 -8.72
CA TYR A 128 20.28 2.65 -9.55
C TYR A 128 21.29 2.50 -10.70
N ASN A 129 20.79 2.58 -11.93
CA ASN A 129 21.63 2.59 -13.12
C ASN A 129 21.89 4.05 -13.54
N LYS A 130 23.12 4.50 -13.26
CA LYS A 130 23.57 5.87 -13.56
C LYS A 130 23.56 6.21 -15.05
N GLN A 131 23.79 5.23 -15.94
CA GLN A 131 23.87 5.47 -17.38
C GLN A 131 22.49 5.77 -17.99
N ALA A 132 21.49 5.00 -17.57
CA ALA A 132 20.11 5.15 -18.05
C ALA A 132 19.24 6.02 -17.13
N LYS A 133 19.82 6.58 -16.05
CA LYS A 133 19.14 7.32 -14.98
C LYS A 133 17.83 6.64 -14.58
N ASN A 134 17.87 5.34 -14.28
CA ASN A 134 16.68 4.58 -13.93
C ASN A 134 16.89 3.65 -12.74
N PHE A 135 15.81 3.49 -11.96
CA PHE A 135 15.76 2.57 -10.83
C PHE A 135 15.21 1.21 -11.29
N THR A 136 15.85 0.15 -10.81
CA THR A 136 15.44 -1.23 -11.09
C THR A 136 15.53 -2.09 -9.85
N ILE A 137 14.61 -3.04 -9.69
CA ILE A 137 14.69 -4.10 -8.68
C ILE A 137 15.14 -5.38 -9.37
N LYS A 138 16.34 -5.88 -9.05
CA LYS A 138 16.88 -7.14 -9.53
C LYS A 138 16.54 -8.27 -8.54
N ASN A 139 16.13 -9.43 -9.05
CA ASN A 139 15.94 -10.60 -8.20
C ASN A 139 17.33 -11.15 -7.81
N ASN A 140 17.64 -11.15 -6.51
CA ASN A 140 18.90 -11.67 -5.99
C ASN A 140 18.96 -13.20 -5.93
N GLU A 141 17.85 -13.89 -6.21
CA GLU A 141 17.80 -15.34 -6.23
C GLU A 141 18.64 -15.88 -7.39
N LYS A 142 19.78 -16.50 -7.07
CA LYS A 142 20.63 -17.23 -8.02
C LYS A 142 19.90 -18.50 -8.46
N ARG A 143 18.86 -18.35 -9.27
CA ARG A 143 18.20 -19.51 -9.90
C ARG A 143 19.22 -20.12 -10.86
N VAL A 144 19.66 -21.34 -10.58
CA VAL A 144 20.46 -22.11 -11.53
C VAL A 144 19.65 -22.20 -12.81
N SER A 145 20.17 -21.65 -13.91
CA SER A 145 19.46 -21.65 -15.18
C SER A 145 19.24 -23.08 -15.63
N THR A 146 17.97 -23.52 -15.63
CA THR A 146 17.60 -24.86 -16.08
C THR A 146 17.86 -25.05 -17.58
N SER A 147 18.16 -23.99 -18.34
CA SER A 147 18.51 -24.08 -19.75
C SER A 147 19.80 -24.87 -20.02
N LYS A 148 20.72 -24.94 -19.05
CA LYS A 148 21.92 -25.79 -19.15
C LYS A 148 21.64 -27.27 -18.85
N SER A 149 20.56 -27.57 -18.11
CA SER A 149 20.08 -28.93 -17.85
C SER A 149 19.03 -29.39 -18.87
N LEU A 150 18.60 -28.51 -19.79
CA LEU A 150 17.74 -28.92 -20.88
C LEU A 150 18.55 -29.77 -21.87
N PRO A 151 17.96 -30.85 -22.41
CA PRO A 151 18.57 -31.57 -23.50
C PRO A 151 18.84 -30.60 -24.66
N PRO A 152 20.02 -30.66 -25.31
CA PRO A 152 20.30 -29.84 -26.47
C PRO A 152 19.19 -30.03 -27.51
N LYS A 153 18.72 -28.90 -28.08
CA LYS A 153 17.63 -28.89 -29.05
C LYS A 153 18.06 -29.77 -30.23
N LYS A 154 17.42 -30.93 -30.39
CA LYS A 154 17.69 -31.82 -31.53
C LYS A 154 17.38 -31.03 -32.80
N GLN A 155 18.37 -30.89 -33.69
CA GLN A 155 18.23 -30.20 -34.98
C GLN A 155 17.22 -30.89 -35.92
N HIS A 156 16.76 -32.09 -35.57
CA HIS A 156 15.62 -32.73 -36.21
C HIS A 156 14.33 -32.22 -35.59
N GLY A 157 13.83 -31.10 -36.12
CA GLY A 157 12.45 -30.72 -35.95
C GLY A 157 11.52 -31.83 -36.47
N THR A 158 10.38 -32.03 -35.81
CA THR A 158 9.25 -32.72 -36.44
C THR A 158 8.94 -31.97 -37.74
N ILE A 159 8.51 -32.72 -38.78
CA ILE A 159 8.34 -32.31 -40.19
C ILE A 159 7.59 -30.98 -40.43
N LYS A 160 6.97 -30.38 -39.42
CA LYS A 160 6.12 -29.18 -39.55
C LYS A 160 6.84 -27.83 -39.63
N ASN A 161 8.14 -27.73 -39.32
CA ASN A 161 8.90 -26.47 -39.43
C ASN A 161 10.23 -26.69 -40.15
N LYS A 162 10.17 -26.83 -41.48
CA LYS A 162 11.31 -26.60 -42.37
C LYS A 162 11.06 -25.28 -43.10
N GLU A 163 12.15 -24.56 -43.37
CA GLU A 163 12.28 -23.23 -43.96
C GLU A 163 12.31 -22.10 -42.89
N SER A 164 13.35 -21.29 -42.76
CA SER A 164 14.42 -20.91 -43.70
C SER A 164 15.73 -20.56 -42.94
N VAL A 165 16.87 -21.03 -43.44
CA VAL A 165 18.20 -20.51 -43.08
C VAL A 165 18.99 -20.27 -44.35
N CYS A 166 19.35 -19.01 -44.60
CA CYS A 166 20.67 -18.53 -45.05
C CYS A 166 20.60 -16.99 -45.05
N HIS A 167 21.59 -16.21 -44.59
CA HIS A 167 23.03 -16.28 -44.84
C HIS A 167 23.79 -15.50 -43.73
N ASP A 168 24.94 -16.03 -43.27
CA ASP A 168 25.92 -15.27 -42.48
C ASP A 168 27.03 -14.70 -43.40
N ASN A 169 27.38 -13.46 -43.08
CA ASN A 169 28.48 -12.57 -43.47
C ASN A 169 29.75 -13.16 -44.14
N TYR A 170 30.35 -12.37 -45.03
CA TYR A 170 31.81 -12.24 -45.15
C TYR A 170 32.22 -10.75 -45.20
N ALA A 171 33.13 -10.39 -44.29
CA ALA A 171 33.96 -9.20 -44.37
C ALA A 171 35.32 -9.60 -44.94
N VAL A 172 35.84 -8.80 -45.89
CA VAL A 172 37.25 -8.44 -46.07
C VAL A 172 37.26 -6.95 -46.44
#